data_AF-A0A8X6YHP3-F1
#
_entry.id   AF-A0A8X6YHP3-F1
#
_cell.length_a   1.000
_cell.length_b   1.000
_cell.length_c   1.000
_cell.angle_alpha   90.00
_cell.angle_beta   90.00
_cell.angle_gamma   90.00
#
_symmetry.space_group_name_H-M   'P 1'
#
loop_
_entity.id
_entity.type
_entity.pdbx_description
1 polymer ?
#
loop_
_entity_poly.entity_id
_entity_poly.type
_entity_poly.pdbx_seq_one_letter_code
_entity_poly.pdbx_strand_id
1 'polypeptide(L)'
;MRRRLSLLLLKLQYLPPCTEEKIFNLLMPLFFLILMALATACSIICDKKTFLAVFAYVKDLESQWAQKMFIFFKLNFLFFAYPAFPCLIAIVYCTICVRCSYAIRNLTHKISLCSPEQFGPSEQIHALRYKAKIDEILQITQEIFSVPSFCLIVANSISCYSTLGWYLMSHLNAFQLIEVLSIGMSSLLCMTCIRWTAGTLPGELNKLKDTFYAKAYLRWISFRFPSEKNFRREVLDKPEFVFTGCDIFHYRRSFIFAVVETLIN
;
A
#
# COMPACT_ATOMS: atom_id res chain seq x y z
N MET A 1 -4.36 -17.30 -8.53
CA MET A 1 -4.34 -15.83 -8.37
C MET A 1 -5.57 -15.13 -8.98
N ARG A 2 -5.83 -15.26 -10.30
CA ARG A 2 -6.94 -14.56 -11.01
C ARG A 2 -8.33 -14.69 -10.34
N ARG A 3 -8.76 -15.90 -10.00
CA ARG A 3 -10.08 -16.16 -9.36
C ARG A 3 -10.23 -15.47 -7.99
N ARG A 4 -9.16 -15.45 -7.18
CA ARG A 4 -9.15 -14.79 -5.87
C ARG A 4 -9.14 -13.26 -6.00
N LEU A 5 -8.43 -12.72 -6.99
CA LEU A 5 -8.42 -11.28 -7.29
C LEU A 5 -9.82 -10.80 -7.74
N SER A 6 -10.49 -11.52 -8.62
CA SER A 6 -11.86 -11.19 -9.04
C SER A 6 -12.84 -11.22 -7.87
N LEU A 7 -12.71 -12.20 -6.98
CA LEU A 7 -13.54 -12.33 -5.78
C LEU A 7 -13.28 -11.18 -4.80
N LEU A 8 -12.01 -10.76 -4.64
CA LEU A 8 -11.64 -9.60 -3.85
C LEU A 8 -12.28 -8.32 -4.41
N LEU A 9 -12.15 -8.08 -5.72
CA LEU A 9 -12.71 -6.90 -6.39
C LEU A 9 -14.24 -6.85 -6.24
N LEU A 10 -14.91 -7.99 -6.37
CA LEU A 10 -16.35 -8.09 -6.17
C LEU A 10 -16.73 -7.77 -4.71
N LYS A 11 -16.01 -8.30 -3.73
CA LYS A 11 -16.25 -7.99 -2.31
C LYS A 11 -15.97 -6.51 -1.97
N LEU A 12 -14.98 -5.90 -2.60
CA LEU A 12 -14.64 -4.47 -2.46
C LEU A 12 -15.74 -3.53 -2.98
N GLN A 13 -16.57 -3.96 -3.94
CA GLN A 13 -17.70 -3.16 -4.42
C GLN A 13 -18.80 -2.98 -3.36
N TYR A 14 -18.87 -3.86 -2.36
CA TYR A 14 -19.82 -3.73 -1.24
C TYR A 14 -19.36 -2.72 -0.17
N LEU A 15 -18.11 -2.24 -0.23
CA LEU A 15 -17.62 -1.21 0.67
C LEU A 15 -17.94 0.18 0.12
N PRO A 16 -18.22 1.16 1.00
CA PRO A 16 -18.52 2.52 0.55
C PRO A 16 -17.30 3.13 -0.17
N PRO A 17 -17.52 3.88 -1.27
CA PRO A 17 -16.44 4.54 -1.98
C PRO A 17 -15.76 5.57 -1.07
N CYS A 18 -14.43 5.64 -1.13
CA CYS A 18 -13.63 6.57 -0.34
C CYS A 18 -13.16 7.74 -1.22
N THR A 19 -13.24 8.98 -0.73
CA THR A 19 -12.74 10.15 -1.47
C THR A 19 -11.24 10.05 -1.77
N GLU A 20 -10.46 9.43 -0.87
CA GLU A 20 -9.02 9.21 -1.03
C GLU A 20 -8.69 8.28 -2.21
N GLU A 21 -9.62 7.44 -2.64
CA GLU A 21 -9.45 6.59 -3.82
C GLU A 21 -9.34 7.39 -5.12
N LYS A 22 -10.03 8.54 -5.21
CA LYS A 22 -9.94 9.42 -6.38
C LYS A 22 -8.53 9.96 -6.55
N ILE A 23 -7.81 10.18 -5.45
CA ILE A 23 -6.42 10.63 -5.46
C ILE A 23 -5.54 9.53 -6.07
N PHE A 24 -5.68 8.27 -5.66
CA PHE A 24 -4.93 7.16 -6.25
C PHE A 24 -5.24 6.94 -7.73
N ASN A 25 -6.51 7.04 -8.12
CA ASN A 25 -6.93 6.93 -9.52
C ASN A 25 -6.38 8.06 -10.40
N LEU A 26 -6.15 9.25 -9.84
CA LEU A 26 -5.51 10.37 -10.54
C LEU A 26 -3.98 10.26 -10.56
N LEU A 27 -3.36 9.80 -9.46
CA LEU A 27 -1.91 9.64 -9.35
C LEU A 27 -1.38 8.55 -10.28
N MET A 28 -2.15 7.49 -10.51
CA MET A 28 -1.73 6.37 -11.36
C MET A 28 -1.38 6.80 -12.80
N PRO A 29 -2.27 7.45 -13.58
CA PRO A 29 -1.94 7.89 -14.94
C PRO A 29 -0.83 8.96 -14.96
N LEU A 30 -0.79 9.85 -13.96
CA LEU A 30 0.26 10.87 -13.84
C LEU A 30 1.64 10.22 -13.69
N PHE A 31 1.75 9.21 -12.83
CA PHE A 31 2.99 8.47 -12.61
C PHE A 31 3.47 7.77 -13.88
N PHE A 32 2.58 7.13 -14.63
CA PHE A 32 2.92 6.56 -15.94
C PHE A 32 3.40 7.60 -16.93
N LEU A 33 2.72 8.75 -16.98
CA LEU A 33 3.07 9.83 -17.91
C LEU A 33 4.46 10.41 -17.61
N ILE A 34 4.81 10.54 -16.32
CA ILE A 34 6.14 10.96 -15.86
C ILE A 34 7.20 9.94 -16.26
N LEU A 35 6.96 8.64 -16.05
CA LEU A 35 7.92 7.60 -16.45
C LEU A 35 8.15 7.56 -17.97
N MET A 36 7.09 7.73 -18.76
CA MET A 36 7.19 7.81 -20.22
C MET A 36 7.98 9.06 -20.65
N ALA A 37 7.75 10.21 -20.01
CA ALA A 37 8.49 11.44 -20.27
C ALA A 37 9.98 11.35 -19.89
N LEU A 38 10.31 10.63 -18.82
CA LEU A 38 11.69 10.33 -18.45
C LEU A 38 12.34 9.41 -19.48
N ALA A 39 11.66 8.34 -19.91
CA ALA A 39 12.18 7.43 -20.92
C ALA A 39 12.46 8.14 -22.27
N THR A 40 11.57 9.03 -22.71
CA THR A 40 11.79 9.85 -23.92
C THR A 40 12.97 10.80 -23.73
N ALA A 41 13.04 11.55 -22.63
CA ALA A 41 14.13 12.46 -22.35
C ALA A 41 15.49 11.74 -22.33
N CYS A 42 15.56 10.57 -21.67
CA CYS A 42 16.75 9.72 -21.63
C CYS A 42 17.17 9.23 -23.03
N SER A 43 16.22 8.84 -23.88
CA SER A 43 16.51 8.39 -25.25
C SER A 43 17.06 9.51 -26.15
N ILE A 44 16.74 10.77 -25.85
CA ILE A 44 17.18 11.95 -26.62
C ILE A 44 18.55 12.44 -26.13
N ILE A 45 18.79 12.43 -24.81
CA ILE A 45 19.96 13.04 -24.17
C ILE A 45 21.17 12.08 -24.12
N CYS A 46 20.96 10.76 -24.10
CA CYS A 46 22.05 9.79 -23.98
C CYS A 46 23.05 9.86 -25.15
N ASP A 47 24.29 10.25 -24.84
CA ASP A 47 25.43 10.23 -25.76
C ASP A 47 25.98 8.80 -25.96
N LYS A 48 26.55 8.53 -27.14
CA LYS A 48 27.01 7.19 -27.59
C LYS A 48 27.99 6.52 -26.62
N LYS A 49 28.84 7.31 -25.93
CA LYS A 49 29.91 6.79 -25.06
C LYS A 49 29.41 6.32 -23.69
N THR A 50 28.51 7.07 -23.06
CA THR A 50 27.88 6.69 -21.78
C THR A 50 27.01 5.44 -21.96
N PHE A 51 26.45 5.27 -23.16
CA PHE A 51 25.61 4.14 -23.53
C PHE A 51 26.38 2.83 -23.76
N LEU A 52 27.58 2.88 -24.35
CA LEU A 52 28.48 1.74 -24.55
C LEU A 52 28.90 1.07 -23.23
N ALA A 53 29.01 1.86 -22.15
CA ALA A 53 29.39 1.36 -20.83
C ALA A 53 28.24 0.65 -20.08
N VAL A 54 26.99 1.07 -20.29
CA VAL A 54 25.82 0.50 -19.58
C VAL A 54 25.16 -0.64 -20.38
N PHE A 55 25.23 -0.62 -21.72
CA PHE A 55 24.51 -1.56 -22.56
C PHE A 55 25.36 -2.03 -23.76
N ALA A 56 26.30 -2.93 -23.48
CA ALA A 56 27.31 -3.46 -24.41
C ALA A 56 26.81 -4.20 -25.68
N TYR A 57 25.50 -4.19 -25.99
CA TYR A 57 24.88 -5.00 -27.07
C TYR A 57 24.48 -4.23 -28.33
N VAL A 58 24.70 -2.90 -28.42
CA VAL A 58 24.21 -2.07 -29.55
C VAL A 58 25.31 -1.74 -30.56
N LYS A 59 26.41 -2.50 -30.57
CA LYS A 59 27.56 -2.18 -31.44
C LYS A 59 27.31 -2.44 -32.93
N ASP A 60 26.30 -3.26 -33.28
CA ASP A 60 26.12 -3.80 -34.64
C ASP A 60 24.96 -3.18 -35.45
N LEU A 61 24.30 -2.13 -34.95
CA LEU A 61 23.21 -1.44 -35.68
C LEU A 61 23.77 -0.26 -36.48
N GLU A 62 23.78 -0.32 -37.81
CA GLU A 62 24.32 0.77 -38.65
C GLU A 62 23.44 2.02 -38.68
N SER A 63 22.12 1.88 -38.51
CA SER A 63 21.16 3.00 -38.56
C SER A 63 21.02 3.71 -37.22
N GLN A 64 21.31 5.02 -37.19
CA GLN A 64 21.15 5.88 -36.00
C GLN A 64 19.70 5.93 -35.49
N TRP A 65 18.71 5.84 -36.39
CA TRP A 65 17.29 5.84 -36.02
C TRP A 65 16.87 4.52 -35.37
N ALA A 66 17.34 3.38 -35.91
CA ALA A 66 17.07 2.07 -35.34
C ALA A 66 17.68 1.93 -33.93
N GLN A 67 18.87 2.48 -33.73
CA GLN A 67 19.50 2.56 -32.40
C GLN A 67 18.63 3.36 -31.42
N LYS A 68 18.21 4.59 -31.78
CA LYS A 68 17.36 5.42 -30.90
C LYS A 68 16.04 4.76 -30.54
N MET A 69 15.37 4.10 -31.50
CA MET A 69 14.13 3.38 -31.24
C MET A 69 14.35 2.17 -30.32
N PHE A 70 15.42 1.40 -30.53
CA PHE A 70 15.76 0.29 -29.66
C PHE A 70 16.04 0.74 -28.22
N ILE A 71 16.77 1.86 -28.07
CA ILE A 71 17.04 2.49 -26.76
C ILE A 71 15.74 2.89 -26.09
N PHE A 72 14.86 3.57 -26.83
CA PHE A 72 13.55 3.96 -26.34
C PHE A 72 12.76 2.75 -25.83
N PHE A 73 12.60 1.70 -26.64
CA PHE A 73 11.86 0.50 -26.22
C PHE A 73 12.48 -0.18 -25.00
N LYS A 74 13.81 -0.29 -24.95
CA LYS A 74 14.52 -0.92 -23.83
C LYS A 74 14.36 -0.12 -22.54
N LEU A 75 14.50 1.20 -22.59
CA LEU A 75 14.29 2.07 -21.43
C LEU A 75 12.83 2.03 -20.95
N ASN A 76 11.87 2.06 -21.88
CA ASN A 76 10.46 1.90 -21.52
C ASN A 76 10.18 0.55 -20.86
N PHE A 77 10.75 -0.54 -21.38
CA PHE A 77 10.61 -1.85 -20.78
C PHE A 77 11.25 -1.91 -19.39
N LEU A 78 12.43 -1.30 -19.22
CA LEU A 78 13.12 -1.23 -17.94
C LEU A 78 12.31 -0.43 -16.91
N PHE A 79 11.88 0.80 -17.26
CA PHE A 79 11.05 1.64 -16.38
C PHE A 79 9.68 1.04 -16.09
N PHE A 80 9.10 0.30 -17.05
CA PHE A 80 7.85 -0.43 -16.85
C PHE A 80 8.04 -1.59 -15.87
N ALA A 81 9.09 -2.40 -16.05
CA ALA A 81 9.43 -3.49 -15.15
C ALA A 81 9.79 -2.97 -13.74
N TYR A 82 10.52 -1.87 -13.66
CA TYR A 82 10.83 -1.17 -12.41
C TYR A 82 11.12 0.32 -12.69
N PRO A 83 10.41 1.27 -12.04
CA PRO A 83 9.54 1.09 -10.88
C PRO A 83 8.04 0.94 -11.19
N ALA A 84 7.59 0.99 -12.46
CA ALA A 84 6.16 1.15 -12.76
C ALA A 84 5.26 0.01 -12.23
N PHE A 85 5.59 -1.22 -12.59
CA PHE A 85 4.83 -2.40 -12.20
C PHE A 85 4.81 -2.65 -10.67
N PRO A 86 5.95 -2.54 -9.96
CA PRO A 86 5.98 -2.50 -8.50
C PRO A 86 5.04 -1.46 -7.87
N CYS A 87 5.09 -0.22 -8.36
CA CYS A 87 4.24 0.87 -7.88
C CYS A 87 2.76 0.60 -8.15
N LEU A 88 2.40 -0.01 -9.28
CA LEU A 88 1.03 -0.43 -9.56
C LEU A 88 0.50 -1.41 -8.51
N ILE A 89 1.28 -2.46 -8.21
CA ILE A 89 0.90 -3.45 -7.20
C ILE A 89 0.76 -2.78 -5.83
N ALA A 90 1.70 -1.89 -5.48
CA ALA A 90 1.67 -1.12 -4.25
C ALA A 90 0.41 -0.24 -4.14
N ILE A 91 0.05 0.48 -5.21
CA ILE A 91 -1.14 1.33 -5.26
C ILE A 91 -2.40 0.48 -5.05
N VAL A 92 -2.55 -0.63 -5.78
CA VAL A 92 -3.71 -1.53 -5.63
C VAL A 92 -3.82 -2.00 -4.17
N TYR A 93 -2.73 -2.45 -3.57
CA TYR A 93 -2.69 -2.86 -2.17
C TYR A 93 -3.09 -1.72 -1.22
N CYS A 94 -2.50 -0.54 -1.40
CA CYS A 94 -2.79 0.65 -0.61
C CYS A 94 -4.28 1.06 -0.70
N THR A 95 -4.86 1.04 -1.90
CA THR A 95 -6.27 1.37 -2.12
C THR A 95 -7.20 0.43 -1.36
N ILE A 96 -6.88 -0.87 -1.33
CA ILE A 96 -7.65 -1.86 -0.57
C ILE A 96 -7.56 -1.56 0.93
N CYS A 97 -6.35 -1.31 1.45
CA CYS A 97 -6.13 -0.97 2.87
C CYS A 97 -6.87 0.32 3.28
N VAL A 98 -6.84 1.36 2.43
CA VAL A 98 -7.53 2.63 2.67
C VAL A 98 -9.04 2.43 2.70
N ARG A 99 -9.61 1.69 1.73
CA ARG A 99 -11.04 1.38 1.72
C ARG A 99 -11.50 0.61 2.95
N CYS A 100 -10.72 -0.38 3.39
CA CYS A 100 -11.03 -1.13 4.60
C CYS A 100 -10.93 -0.23 5.84
N SER A 101 -9.88 0.58 5.95
CA SER A 101 -9.72 1.55 7.05
C SER A 101 -10.89 2.54 7.11
N TYR A 102 -11.32 3.04 5.96
CA TYR A 102 -12.47 3.94 5.85
C TYR A 102 -13.78 3.26 6.28
N ALA A 103 -14.02 2.02 5.84
CA ALA A 103 -15.20 1.25 6.22
C ALA A 103 -15.25 0.97 7.73
N ILE A 104 -14.10 0.64 8.34
CA ILE A 104 -13.96 0.47 9.79
C ILE A 104 -14.27 1.79 10.50
N ARG A 105 -13.66 2.90 10.06
CA ARG A 105 -13.88 4.23 10.64
C ARG A 105 -15.34 4.66 10.58
N ASN A 106 -16.02 4.43 9.47
CA ASN A 106 -17.45 4.72 9.32
C ASN A 106 -18.31 3.87 10.26
N LEU A 107 -17.99 2.58 10.41
CA LEU A 107 -18.67 1.71 11.35
C LEU A 107 -18.47 2.19 12.79
N THR A 108 -17.23 2.53 13.17
CA THR A 108 -16.88 3.10 14.48
C THR A 108 -17.68 4.37 14.75
N HIS A 109 -17.75 5.28 13.78
CA HIS A 109 -18.50 6.53 13.88
C HIS A 109 -20.01 6.29 14.03
N LYS A 110 -20.57 5.33 13.28
CA LYS A 110 -21.99 4.96 13.43
C LYS A 110 -22.28 4.45 14.84
N ILE A 111 -21.42 3.59 15.38
CA ILE A 111 -21.57 3.05 16.75
C ILE A 111 -21.42 4.16 17.80
N SER A 112 -20.47 5.09 17.63
CA SER A 112 -20.29 6.20 18.59
C SER A 112 -21.52 7.11 18.68
N LEU A 113 -22.21 7.33 17.57
CA LEU A 113 -23.40 8.17 17.51
C LEU A 113 -24.68 7.48 18.01
N CYS A 114 -24.77 6.15 17.97
CA CYS A 114 -25.94 5.43 18.48
C CYS A 114 -26.15 5.64 19.98
N SER A 115 -27.39 5.85 20.42
CA SER A 115 -27.70 5.85 21.87
C SER A 115 -27.56 4.43 22.45
N PRO A 116 -27.34 4.28 23.77
CA PRO A 116 -27.33 2.98 24.41
C PRO A 116 -28.65 2.20 24.23
N GLU A 117 -29.80 2.88 24.10
CA GLU A 117 -31.08 2.20 23.82
C GLU A 117 -31.14 1.67 22.39
N GLN A 118 -30.65 2.46 21.43
CA GLN A 118 -30.61 2.11 20.01
C GLN A 118 -29.58 1.03 19.71
N PHE A 119 -28.53 0.89 20.53
CA PHE A 119 -27.49 -0.12 20.39
C PHE A 119 -27.93 -1.52 20.87
N GLY A 120 -29.09 -1.94 20.37
CA GLY A 120 -29.76 -3.22 20.58
C GLY A 120 -28.94 -4.44 20.14
N PRO A 121 -29.39 -5.68 20.48
CA PRO A 121 -28.74 -6.90 19.99
C PRO A 121 -28.77 -6.98 18.46
N SER A 122 -29.80 -6.44 17.82
CA SER A 122 -29.90 -6.33 16.36
C SER A 122 -28.77 -5.47 15.77
N GLU A 123 -28.53 -4.28 16.32
CA GLU A 123 -27.45 -3.39 15.87
C GLU A 123 -26.06 -3.96 16.18
N GLN A 124 -25.89 -4.64 17.32
CA GLN A 124 -24.65 -5.35 17.66
C GLN A 124 -24.37 -6.47 16.65
N ILE A 125 -25.36 -7.31 16.33
CA ILE A 125 -25.23 -8.37 15.32
C ILE A 125 -24.94 -7.77 13.95
N HIS A 126 -25.61 -6.67 13.59
CA HIS A 126 -25.36 -5.97 12.33
C HIS A 126 -23.91 -5.47 12.25
N ALA A 127 -23.42 -4.80 13.30
CA ALA A 127 -22.04 -4.31 13.37
C ALA A 127 -21.01 -5.45 13.29
N LEU A 128 -21.25 -6.57 13.99
CA LEU A 128 -20.37 -7.75 13.91
C LEU A 128 -20.39 -8.41 12.53
N ARG A 129 -21.56 -8.54 11.89
CA ARG A 129 -21.64 -9.06 10.52
C ARG A 129 -20.90 -8.16 9.54
N TYR A 130 -21.01 -6.84 9.70
CA TYR A 130 -20.28 -5.89 8.88
C TYR A 130 -18.77 -5.99 9.09
N LYS A 131 -18.31 -6.08 10.35
CA LYS A 131 -16.91 -6.35 10.70
C LYS A 131 -16.42 -7.66 10.07
N ALA A 132 -17.18 -8.75 10.19
CA ALA A 132 -16.80 -10.04 9.63
C ALA A 132 -16.59 -10.00 8.10
N LYS A 133 -17.39 -9.20 7.38
CA LYS A 133 -17.17 -8.97 5.94
C LYS A 133 -15.85 -8.24 5.67
N ILE A 134 -15.49 -7.25 6.49
CA ILE A 134 -14.22 -6.55 6.38
C ILE A 134 -13.06 -7.50 6.69
N ASP A 135 -13.14 -8.26 7.77
CA ASP A 135 -12.13 -9.25 8.17
C ASP A 135 -11.89 -10.27 7.04
N GLU A 136 -12.94 -10.73 6.35
CA GLU A 136 -12.82 -11.63 5.21
C GLU A 136 -12.09 -10.97 4.02
N ILE A 137 -12.39 -9.71 3.69
CA ILE A 137 -11.68 -8.96 2.64
C ILE A 137 -10.20 -8.81 3.00
N LEU A 138 -9.91 -8.48 4.26
CA LEU A 138 -8.54 -8.32 4.76
C LEU A 138 -7.75 -9.62 4.71
N GLN A 139 -8.37 -10.75 5.08
CA GLN A 139 -7.76 -12.07 5.00
C GLN A 139 -7.44 -12.44 3.55
N ILE A 140 -8.37 -12.26 2.61
CA ILE A 140 -8.12 -12.51 1.19
C ILE A 140 -7.01 -11.59 0.65
N THR A 141 -6.99 -10.33 1.10
CA THR A 141 -5.94 -9.36 0.73
C THR A 141 -4.58 -9.84 1.21
N GLN A 142 -4.48 -10.27 2.47
CA GLN A 142 -3.27 -10.82 3.06
C GLN A 142 -2.76 -12.06 2.30
N GLU A 143 -3.65 -12.98 1.95
CA GLU A 143 -3.28 -14.18 1.16
C GLU A 143 -2.74 -13.84 -0.23
N ILE A 144 -3.30 -12.82 -0.90
CA ILE A 144 -2.88 -12.43 -2.26
C ILE A 144 -1.60 -11.61 -2.22
N PHE A 145 -1.47 -10.70 -1.26
CA PHE A 145 -0.46 -9.65 -1.27
C PHE A 145 0.67 -9.84 -0.27
N SER A 146 0.62 -10.80 0.66
CA SER A 146 1.71 -11.03 1.64
C SER A 146 3.10 -11.19 1.00
N VAL A 147 3.23 -12.07 0.01
CA VAL A 147 4.50 -12.28 -0.71
C VAL A 147 4.86 -11.08 -1.59
N PRO A 148 3.95 -10.57 -2.47
CA PRO A 148 4.24 -9.38 -3.26
C PRO A 148 4.64 -8.17 -2.42
N SER A 149 3.93 -7.87 -1.33
CA SER A 149 4.19 -6.71 -0.48
C SER A 149 5.53 -6.83 0.26
N PHE A 150 5.90 -8.04 0.70
CA PHE A 150 7.22 -8.31 1.27
C PHE A 150 8.33 -8.08 0.24
N CYS A 151 8.22 -8.71 -0.95
CA CYS A 151 9.19 -8.54 -2.03
C CYS A 151 9.33 -7.07 -2.44
N LEU A 152 8.21 -6.34 -2.52
CA LEU A 152 8.22 -4.91 -2.83
C LEU A 152 8.98 -4.10 -1.78
N ILE A 153 8.76 -4.36 -0.49
CA ILE A 153 9.47 -3.62 0.57
C ILE A 153 10.96 -3.91 0.51
N VAL A 154 11.37 -5.17 0.36
CA VAL A 154 12.78 -5.55 0.28
C VAL A 154 13.43 -4.94 -0.96
N ALA A 155 12.81 -5.09 -2.13
CA ALA A 155 13.33 -4.54 -3.38
C ALA A 155 13.47 -3.02 -3.32
N ASN A 156 12.44 -2.31 -2.85
CA ASN A 156 12.51 -0.85 -2.72
C ASN A 156 13.52 -0.43 -1.64
N SER A 157 13.72 -1.20 -0.56
CA SER A 157 14.74 -0.90 0.45
C SER A 157 16.14 -1.01 -0.16
N ILE A 158 16.42 -2.11 -0.87
CA ILE A 158 17.69 -2.33 -1.57
C ILE A 158 17.91 -1.21 -2.59
N SER A 159 16.88 -0.84 -3.35
CA SER A 159 16.95 0.27 -4.30
C SER A 159 17.30 1.59 -3.60
N CYS A 160 16.67 1.91 -2.48
CA CYS A 160 16.98 3.12 -1.70
C CYS A 160 18.44 3.14 -1.24
N TYR A 161 18.92 2.06 -0.62
CA TYR A 161 20.31 1.97 -0.16
C TYR A 161 21.31 2.03 -1.31
N SER A 162 20.98 1.40 -2.45
CA SER A 162 21.79 1.48 -3.66
C SER A 162 21.87 2.93 -4.13
N THR A 163 20.72 3.61 -4.31
CA THR A 163 20.70 5.02 -4.76
C THR A 163 21.46 5.96 -3.83
N LEU A 164 21.40 5.71 -2.51
CA LEU A 164 22.17 6.46 -1.53
C LEU A 164 23.68 6.21 -1.69
N GLY A 165 24.09 4.96 -1.90
CA GLY A 165 25.48 4.60 -2.18
C GLY A 165 26.02 5.27 -3.46
N TRP A 166 25.23 5.26 -4.54
CA TRP A 166 25.57 5.95 -5.79
C TRP A 166 25.72 7.46 -5.58
N TYR A 167 24.80 8.07 -4.84
CA TYR A 167 24.85 9.49 -4.50
C TYR A 167 26.10 9.86 -3.69
N LEU A 168 26.53 9.00 -2.76
CA LEU A 168 27.70 9.24 -1.90
C LEU A 168 29.05 8.97 -2.59
N MET A 169 29.13 7.99 -3.50
CA MET A 169 30.40 7.51 -4.05
C MET A 169 30.81 8.11 -5.39
N SER A 170 29.91 8.78 -6.12
CA SER A 170 30.17 9.15 -7.52
C SER A 170 29.97 10.62 -7.83
N HIS A 171 30.87 11.17 -8.65
CA HIS A 171 30.63 12.45 -9.33
C HIS A 171 29.59 12.22 -10.44
N LEU A 172 28.32 12.23 -10.05
CA LEU A 172 27.19 12.04 -10.95
C LEU A 172 27.06 13.26 -11.88
N ASN A 173 26.95 13.01 -13.18
CA ASN A 173 26.51 14.05 -14.11
C ASN A 173 25.05 14.43 -13.82
N ALA A 174 24.62 15.64 -14.18
CA ALA A 174 23.26 16.14 -13.92
C ALA A 174 22.16 15.15 -14.33
N PHE A 175 22.37 14.44 -15.44
CA PHE A 175 21.46 13.40 -15.92
C PHE A 175 21.37 12.18 -14.97
N GLN A 176 22.52 11.62 -14.58
CA GLN A 176 22.57 10.48 -13.66
C GLN A 176 22.04 10.85 -12.28
N LEU A 177 22.25 12.10 -11.86
CA LEU A 177 21.69 12.63 -10.63
C LEU A 177 20.15 12.63 -10.67
N ILE A 178 19.53 13.10 -11.76
CA ILE A 178 18.07 13.08 -11.94
C ILE A 178 17.55 11.64 -11.91
N GLU A 179 18.22 10.72 -12.60
CA GLU A 179 17.84 9.30 -12.64
C GLU A 179 17.90 8.67 -11.24
N VAL A 180 19.04 8.79 -10.54
CA VAL A 180 19.24 8.26 -9.18
C VAL A 180 18.22 8.83 -8.20
N LEU A 181 17.95 10.15 -8.25
CA LEU A 181 16.95 10.79 -7.40
C LEU A 181 15.54 10.31 -7.73
N SER A 182 15.19 10.16 -9.00
CA SER A 182 13.85 9.70 -9.42
C SER A 182 13.56 8.27 -8.95
N ILE A 183 14.54 7.37 -9.07
CA ILE A 183 14.43 5.98 -8.63
C ILE A 183 14.38 5.91 -7.11
N GLY A 184 15.26 6.65 -6.42
CA GLY A 184 15.31 6.70 -4.96
C GLY A 184 14.01 7.22 -4.36
N MET A 185 13.51 8.35 -4.85
CA MET A 185 12.24 8.93 -4.40
C MET A 185 11.05 8.02 -4.67
N SER A 186 10.97 7.40 -5.85
CA SER A 186 9.90 6.45 -6.17
C SER A 186 9.90 5.25 -5.23
N SER A 187 11.09 4.73 -4.91
CA SER A 187 11.27 3.60 -4.02
C SER A 187 10.86 3.95 -2.57
N LEU A 188 11.29 5.12 -2.08
CA LEU A 188 10.92 5.64 -0.77
C LEU A 188 9.40 5.87 -0.65
N LEU A 189 8.79 6.52 -1.65
CA LEU A 189 7.36 6.77 -1.69
C LEU A 189 6.56 5.45 -1.70
N CYS A 190 6.98 4.48 -2.51
CA CYS A 190 6.32 3.17 -2.56
C CYS A 190 6.35 2.45 -1.20
N MET A 191 7.52 2.40 -0.54
CA MET A 191 7.62 1.79 0.79
C MET A 191 6.81 2.50 1.87
N THR A 192 6.88 3.83 1.90
CA THR A 192 6.18 4.63 2.91
C THR A 192 4.67 4.51 2.73
N CYS A 193 4.14 4.55 1.51
CA CYS A 193 2.73 4.33 1.21
C CYS A 193 2.23 2.95 1.68
N ILE A 194 2.94 1.87 1.34
CA ILE A 194 2.57 0.50 1.74
C ILE A 194 2.53 0.42 3.28
N ARG A 195 3.58 0.87 3.96
CA ARG A 195 3.67 0.79 5.42
C ARG A 195 2.64 1.68 6.10
N TRP A 196 2.39 2.88 5.59
CA TRP A 196 1.47 3.84 6.16
C TRP A 196 0.03 3.34 6.09
N THR A 197 -0.40 2.89 4.92
CA THR A 197 -1.77 2.41 4.69
C THR A 197 -2.03 1.11 5.44
N ALA A 198 -1.11 0.14 5.38
CA ALA A 198 -1.22 -1.11 6.15
C ALA A 198 -1.18 -0.87 7.67
N GLY A 199 -0.34 0.06 8.13
CA GLY A 199 -0.22 0.40 9.55
C GLY A 199 -1.37 1.23 10.12
N THR A 200 -2.22 1.82 9.27
CA THR A 200 -3.42 2.55 9.71
C THR A 200 -4.52 1.59 10.15
N LEU A 201 -4.62 0.43 9.49
CA LEU A 201 -5.68 -0.53 9.72
C LEU A 201 -5.77 -1.07 11.16
N PRO A 202 -4.69 -1.55 11.82
CA PRO A 202 -4.77 -2.06 13.19
C PRO A 202 -5.20 -0.97 14.18
N GLY A 203 -4.83 0.29 13.93
CA GLY A 203 -5.27 1.43 14.75
C GLY A 203 -6.77 1.68 14.65
N GLU A 204 -7.34 1.65 13.45
CA GLU A 204 -8.78 1.80 13.26
C GLU A 204 -9.58 0.61 13.80
N LEU A 205 -9.04 -0.61 13.69
CA LEU A 205 -9.67 -1.82 14.24
C LEU A 205 -9.73 -1.79 15.78
N ASN A 206 -8.67 -1.30 16.42
CA ASN A 206 -8.64 -1.12 17.88
C ASN A 206 -9.63 -0.04 18.33
N LYS A 207 -9.72 1.10 17.63
CA LYS A 207 -10.75 2.11 17.92
C LYS A 207 -12.16 1.57 17.79
N LEU A 208 -12.43 0.75 16.76
CA LEU A 208 -13.73 0.10 16.59
C LEU A 208 -14.04 -0.79 17.80
N LYS A 209 -13.06 -1.62 18.19
CA LYS A 209 -13.15 -2.54 19.33
C LYS A 209 -13.48 -1.76 20.62
N ASP A 210 -12.73 -0.71 20.92
CA ASP A 210 -12.91 0.10 22.12
C ASP A 210 -14.26 0.81 22.13
N THR A 211 -14.67 1.39 21.00
CA THR A 211 -15.94 2.11 20.86
C THR A 211 -17.13 1.15 21.01
N PHE A 212 -17.05 -0.03 20.40
CA PHE A 212 -18.05 -1.08 20.54
C PHE A 212 -18.18 -1.52 22.01
N TYR A 213 -17.06 -1.75 22.70
CA TYR A 213 -17.07 -2.14 24.10
C TYR A 213 -17.62 -1.06 25.02
N ALA A 214 -17.19 0.20 24.85
CA ALA A 214 -17.69 1.31 25.64
C ALA A 214 -19.21 1.44 25.52
N LYS A 215 -19.77 1.32 24.31
CA LYS A 215 -21.21 1.39 24.08
C LYS A 215 -21.97 0.18 24.61
N ALA A 216 -21.47 -1.03 24.39
CA ALA A 216 -22.07 -2.24 24.96
C ALA A 216 -22.09 -2.20 26.49
N TYR A 217 -21.00 -1.71 27.11
CA TYR A 217 -20.89 -1.56 28.56
C TYR A 217 -21.87 -0.53 29.12
N LEU A 218 -21.97 0.65 28.50
CA LEU A 218 -22.94 1.68 28.91
C LEU A 218 -24.37 1.14 28.85
N ARG A 219 -24.71 0.41 27.79
CA ARG A 219 -26.02 -0.23 27.66
C ARG A 219 -26.28 -1.27 28.75
N TRP A 220 -25.29 -2.09 29.07
CA TRP A 220 -25.40 -3.07 30.15
C TRP A 220 -25.69 -2.42 31.52
N ILE A 221 -24.99 -1.32 31.83
CA ILE A 221 -25.26 -0.53 33.05
C ILE A 221 -26.68 0.02 33.04
N SER A 222 -27.09 0.62 31.92
CA SER A 222 -28.40 1.27 31.81
C SER A 222 -29.58 0.30 31.86
N PHE A 223 -29.42 -0.94 31.37
CA PHE A 223 -30.56 -1.85 31.16
C PHE A 223 -30.50 -3.20 31.90
N ARG A 224 -29.40 -3.54 32.60
CA ARG A 224 -29.28 -4.76 33.44
C ARG A 224 -29.74 -6.07 32.77
N PHE A 225 -29.45 -6.27 31.48
CA PHE A 225 -29.82 -7.53 30.80
C PHE A 225 -28.82 -8.68 31.10
N PRO A 226 -29.28 -9.86 31.57
CA PRO A 226 -28.41 -11.00 31.90
C PRO A 226 -27.89 -11.81 30.69
N SER A 227 -28.47 -11.64 29.50
CA SER A 227 -28.13 -12.44 28.30
C SER A 227 -26.88 -12.00 27.53
N GLU A 228 -26.35 -10.80 27.77
CA GLU A 228 -25.17 -10.26 27.06
C GLU A 228 -23.82 -10.85 27.56
N LYS A 229 -23.83 -11.62 28.65
CA LYS A 229 -22.62 -12.20 29.26
C LYS A 229 -21.91 -13.22 28.34
N ASN A 230 -22.67 -13.93 27.50
CA ASN A 230 -22.14 -14.93 26.57
C ASN A 230 -21.58 -14.30 25.28
N PHE A 231 -22.20 -13.22 24.80
CA PHE A 231 -21.74 -12.49 23.61
C PHE A 231 -20.37 -11.81 23.82
N ARG A 232 -20.08 -11.42 25.07
CA ARG A 232 -18.76 -10.92 25.50
C ARG A 232 -17.65 -11.90 25.12
N ARG A 233 -17.75 -13.18 25.50
CA ARG A 233 -16.64 -14.15 25.38
C ARG A 233 -16.27 -14.49 23.93
N GLU A 234 -17.24 -14.65 23.04
CA GLU A 234 -16.96 -14.99 21.63
C GLU A 234 -16.35 -13.83 20.82
N VAL A 235 -16.61 -12.59 21.21
CA VAL A 235 -16.08 -11.39 20.52
C VAL A 235 -14.75 -10.92 21.13
N LEU A 236 -14.51 -11.19 22.43
CA LEU A 236 -13.30 -10.80 23.19
C LEU A 236 -12.03 -11.55 22.75
N ASP A 237 -12.14 -12.80 22.32
CA ASP A 237 -10.98 -13.68 22.09
C ASP A 237 -10.42 -13.67 20.66
N LYS A 238 -11.01 -12.91 19.72
CA LYS A 238 -10.43 -12.83 18.36
C LYS A 238 -9.17 -11.96 18.38
N PRO A 239 -7.99 -12.52 18.04
CA PRO A 239 -6.72 -11.81 18.08
C PRO A 239 -6.72 -10.59 17.14
N GLU A 240 -5.92 -9.58 17.49
CA GLU A 240 -5.74 -8.37 16.69
C GLU A 240 -5.33 -8.75 15.27
N PHE A 241 -6.12 -8.31 14.28
CA PHE A 241 -5.74 -8.51 12.89
C PHE A 241 -4.59 -7.55 12.57
N VAL A 242 -3.38 -8.09 12.52
CA VAL A 242 -2.17 -7.37 12.12
C VAL A 242 -1.76 -7.92 10.76
N PHE A 243 -1.70 -7.05 9.75
CA PHE A 243 -1.10 -7.45 8.48
C PHE A 243 0.36 -7.86 8.71
N THR A 244 0.76 -8.97 8.09
CA THR A 244 2.14 -9.47 8.14
C THR A 244 2.73 -9.63 6.75
N GLY A 245 3.96 -9.20 6.51
CA GLY A 245 4.70 -9.60 5.31
C GLY A 245 5.27 -10.99 5.56
N CYS A 246 4.68 -12.03 4.97
CA CYS A 246 5.11 -13.43 5.12
C CYS A 246 5.24 -13.92 6.58
N ASP A 247 4.41 -13.42 7.51
CA ASP A 247 4.51 -13.70 8.97
C ASP A 247 5.84 -13.30 9.63
N ILE A 248 6.70 -12.56 8.91
CA ILE A 248 8.01 -12.11 9.37
C ILE A 248 8.01 -10.62 9.72
N PHE A 249 7.24 -9.80 8.99
CA PHE A 249 7.17 -8.35 9.21
C PHE A 249 5.78 -7.87 9.63
N HIS A 250 5.64 -7.35 10.85
CA HIS A 250 4.42 -6.67 11.27
C HIS A 250 4.38 -5.24 10.71
N TYR A 251 3.34 -4.91 9.94
CA TYR A 251 3.13 -3.55 9.44
C TYR A 251 2.63 -2.62 10.57
N ARG A 252 3.54 -2.18 11.45
CA ARG A 252 3.27 -1.16 12.49
C ARG A 252 3.83 0.20 12.06
N ARG A 253 3.07 1.28 12.35
CA ARG A 253 3.51 2.68 12.13
C ARG A 253 4.82 3.02 12.86
N SER A 254 5.13 2.33 13.96
CA SER A 254 6.39 2.51 14.69
C SER A 254 7.64 2.22 13.84
N PHE A 255 7.55 1.39 12.82
CA PHE A 255 8.67 1.13 11.92
C PHE A 255 8.97 2.33 11.00
N ILE A 256 7.97 3.15 10.67
CA ILE A 256 8.17 4.39 9.90
C ILE A 256 8.91 5.41 10.77
N PHE A 257 8.51 5.56 12.03
CA PHE A 257 9.21 6.41 12.98
C PHE A 257 10.64 5.95 13.23
N ALA A 258 10.87 4.65 13.40
CA ALA A 258 12.22 4.10 13.56
C ALA A 258 13.11 4.38 12.34
N VAL A 259 12.59 4.26 11.11
CA VAL A 259 13.36 4.57 9.90
C VAL A 259 13.66 6.06 9.77
N VAL A 260 12.70 6.93 10.09
CA VAL A 260 12.90 8.38 10.12
C VAL A 260 13.93 8.77 11.19
N GLU A 261 13.87 8.14 12.36
CA GLU A 261 14.81 8.37 13.46
C GLU A 261 16.23 7.93 13.10
N THR A 262 16.40 6.79 12.41
CA THR A 262 17.71 6.38 11.87
C THR A 262 18.23 7.22 10.70
N LEU A 263 17.39 8.06 10.08
CA LEU A 263 17.80 8.98 9.01
C LEU A 263 18.14 10.38 9.56
N ILE A 264 17.67 10.73 10.77
CA ILE A 264 17.89 12.04 11.41
C ILE A 264 19.10 12.00 12.35
N ASN A 265 19.42 10.84 12.95
CA ASN A 265 20.63 10.59 13.75
C ASN A 265 21.78 10.06 12.89
#